data_AF-A0A2A5AAB7-F1
#
_entry.id   AF-A0A2A5AAB7-F1
#
_cell.length_a   1.000
_cell.length_b   1.000
_cell.length_c   1.000
_cell.angle_alpha   90.00
_cell.angle_beta   90.00
_cell.angle_gamma   90.00
#
_symmetry.space_group_name_H-M   'P 1'
#
loop_
_entity.id
_entity.type
_entity.pdbx_description
1 polymer ?
#
loop_
_entity_poly.entity_id
_entity_poly.type
_entity_poly.pdbx_seq_one_letter_code
_entity_poly.pdbx_strand_id
1 'polypeptide(L)'
;MKKQRLKVGDIVQIPLNEMRFALGRLMKDSNIGIYNFIYSTSPSSPPDDSLGFKFFQGVFDTNIKNGLWSILFHKPFLNTNEEWAPPQYMQDILDSSQYSITIKEKLFLQQNKKPLE
;
A
#
# COMPACT_ATOMS: atom_id res chain seq x y z
N MET A 1 -21.39 -13.57 5.78
CA MET A 1 -19.93 -13.51 6.01
C MET A 1 -19.62 -12.39 6.99
N LYS A 2 -18.76 -12.65 8.00
CA LYS A 2 -18.42 -11.66 9.04
C LYS A 2 -17.41 -10.66 8.45
N LYS A 3 -17.79 -9.38 8.34
CA LYS A 3 -16.89 -8.32 7.85
C LYS A 3 -15.65 -8.25 8.75
N GLN A 4 -14.46 -8.42 8.18
CA GLN A 4 -13.21 -8.25 8.91
C GLN A 4 -13.01 -6.76 9.25
N ARG A 5 -12.63 -6.46 10.50
CA ARG A 5 -12.33 -5.10 10.94
C ARG A 5 -10.85 -4.84 10.75
N LEU A 6 -10.54 -3.82 9.97
CA LEU A 6 -9.18 -3.41 9.62
C LEU A 6 -8.62 -2.45 10.65
N LYS A 7 -7.31 -2.52 10.86
CA LYS A 7 -6.55 -1.57 11.65
C LYS A 7 -5.28 -1.17 10.89
N VAL A 8 -4.86 0.08 11.10
CA VAL A 8 -3.52 0.53 10.68
C VAL A 8 -2.48 -0.38 11.36
N GLY A 9 -1.52 -0.88 10.57
CA GLY A 9 -0.52 -1.84 11.01
C GLY A 9 -0.90 -3.31 10.84
N ASP A 10 -2.14 -3.64 10.45
CA ASP A 10 -2.47 -5.02 10.05
C ASP A 10 -1.64 -5.44 8.84
N ILE A 11 -1.15 -6.68 8.86
CA ILE A 11 -0.38 -7.27 7.77
C ILE A 11 -1.27 -8.31 7.09
N VAL A 12 -1.54 -8.06 5.82
CA VAL A 12 -2.38 -8.90 4.98
C VAL A 12 -1.55 -9.73 4.01
N GLN A 13 -2.04 -10.92 3.73
CA GLN A 13 -1.59 -11.79 2.67
C GLN A 13 -2.32 -11.45 1.37
N ILE A 14 -1.55 -11.13 0.33
CA ILE A 14 -2.06 -10.80 -0.99
C ILE A 14 -1.74 -11.97 -1.93
N PRO A 15 -2.75 -12.69 -2.44
CA PRO A 15 -2.53 -13.73 -3.43
C PRO A 15 -1.99 -13.14 -4.73
N LEU A 16 -0.93 -13.76 -5.26
CA LEU A 16 -0.40 -13.47 -6.58
C LEU A 16 -0.91 -14.55 -7.54
N ASN A 17 -0.02 -15.42 -8.00
CA ASN A 17 -0.30 -16.60 -8.83
C ASN A 17 0.46 -17.81 -8.26
N GLU A 18 0.08 -19.03 -8.68
CA GLU A 18 0.85 -20.26 -8.42
C GLU A 18 1.17 -20.52 -6.93
N MET A 19 0.18 -20.29 -6.04
CA MET A 19 0.35 -20.44 -4.59
C MET A 19 1.44 -19.55 -3.98
N ARG A 20 1.78 -18.44 -4.64
CA ARG A 20 2.67 -17.40 -4.10
C ARG A 20 1.88 -16.24 -3.54
N PHE A 21 2.45 -15.61 -2.53
CA PHE A 21 1.83 -14.55 -1.78
C PHE A 21 2.82 -13.42 -1.52
N ALA A 22 2.32 -12.19 -1.59
CA ALA A 22 3.00 -11.01 -1.06
C ALA A 22 2.45 -10.66 0.33
N LEU A 23 3.22 -9.88 1.09
CA LEU A 23 2.76 -9.27 2.33
C LEU A 23 2.58 -7.77 2.13
N GLY A 24 1.45 -7.25 2.58
CA GLY A 24 1.22 -5.81 2.64
C GLY A 24 0.87 -5.39 4.06
N ARG A 25 1.42 -4.27 4.52
CA ARG A 25 1.08 -3.64 5.80
C ARG A 25 0.15 -2.46 5.56
N LEU A 26 -1.02 -2.49 6.20
CA LEU A 26 -2.00 -1.42 6.10
C LEU A 26 -1.47 -0.15 6.75
N MET A 27 -1.59 0.94 6.01
CA MET A 27 -1.19 2.29 6.40
C MET A 27 -2.45 3.15 6.53
N LYS A 28 -2.27 4.37 7.00
CA LYS A 28 -3.34 5.36 7.07
C LYS A 28 -3.82 5.76 5.66
N ASP A 29 -5.05 6.28 5.58
CA ASP A 29 -5.68 6.75 4.35
C ASP A 29 -5.73 5.69 3.23
N SER A 30 -6.16 4.48 3.58
CA SER A 30 -6.35 3.38 2.62
C SER A 30 -5.09 3.03 1.81
N ASN A 31 -3.90 3.34 2.31
CA ASN A 31 -2.64 2.95 1.70
C ASN A 31 -2.19 1.59 2.24
N ILE A 32 -1.41 0.88 1.42
CA ILE A 32 -0.72 -0.34 1.81
C ILE A 32 0.75 -0.25 1.38
N GLY A 33 1.66 -0.60 2.29
CA GLY A 33 3.07 -0.81 1.96
C GLY A 33 3.29 -2.28 1.65
N ILE A 34 3.75 -2.60 0.42
CA ILE A 34 4.04 -3.97 0.00
C ILE A 34 5.48 -4.29 0.36
N TYR A 35 5.71 -5.31 1.17
CA TYR A 35 7.06 -5.73 1.55
C TYR A 35 7.84 -6.25 0.35
N ASN A 36 9.17 -6.09 0.37
CA ASN A 36 10.06 -6.72 -0.61
C ASN A 36 10.27 -8.21 -0.29
N PHE A 37 9.17 -8.96 -0.18
CA PHE A 37 9.15 -10.36 0.22
C PHE A 37 8.00 -11.12 -0.45
N ILE A 38 8.30 -12.27 -1.04
CA ILE A 38 7.32 -13.20 -1.61
C ILE A 38 7.55 -14.57 -0.97
N TYR A 39 6.47 -15.27 -0.65
CA TYR A 39 6.52 -16.59 -0.04
C TYR A 39 5.49 -17.53 -0.65
N SER A 40 5.76 -18.84 -0.58
CA SER A 40 4.85 -19.92 -0.96
C SER A 40 4.27 -20.67 0.24
N THR A 41 4.91 -20.56 1.41
CA THR A 41 4.48 -21.17 2.67
C THR A 41 4.31 -20.08 3.71
N SER A 42 3.17 -20.09 4.42
CA SER A 42 2.82 -19.03 5.36
C SER A 42 3.97 -18.79 6.35
N PRO A 43 4.43 -17.54 6.50
CA PRO A 43 5.44 -17.22 7.50
C PRO A 43 4.89 -17.48 8.91
N SER A 44 5.79 -17.86 9.83
CA SER A 44 5.45 -18.10 11.24
C SER A 44 5.46 -16.84 12.10
N SER A 45 6.03 -15.74 11.59
CA SER A 45 6.16 -14.46 12.29
C SER A 45 5.95 -13.28 11.33
N PRO A 46 5.63 -12.08 11.86
CA PRO A 46 5.59 -10.86 11.06
C PRO A 46 6.94 -10.57 10.38
N PRO A 47 6.95 -9.88 9.23
CA PRO A 47 8.16 -9.37 8.60
C PRO A 47 8.99 -8.46 9.52
N ASP A 48 10.29 -8.65 9.49
CA ASP A 48 11.27 -7.73 10.05
C ASP A 48 11.28 -6.42 9.24
N ASP A 49 11.58 -5.29 9.89
CA ASP A 49 11.62 -3.98 9.20
C ASP A 49 12.78 -3.89 8.18
N SER A 50 13.83 -4.72 8.34
CA SER A 50 14.95 -4.85 7.40
C SER A 50 14.56 -5.36 6.01
N LEU A 51 13.40 -6.03 5.86
CA LEU A 51 12.87 -6.41 4.55
C LEU A 51 12.53 -5.19 3.70
N GLY A 52 12.13 -4.09 4.34
CA GLY A 52 11.69 -2.87 3.68
C GLY A 52 10.43 -3.06 2.82
N PHE A 53 9.95 -1.94 2.27
CA PHE A 53 8.84 -1.93 1.32
C PHE A 53 9.36 -1.86 -0.11
N LYS A 54 8.78 -2.66 -1.00
CA LYS A 54 9.02 -2.61 -2.43
C LYS A 54 8.34 -1.41 -3.07
N PHE A 55 7.09 -1.15 -2.69
CA PHE A 55 6.30 -0.01 -3.16
C PHE A 55 5.10 0.23 -2.22
N PHE A 56 4.43 1.37 -2.42
CA PHE A 56 3.23 1.77 -1.70
C PHE A 56 2.10 2.00 -2.70
N GLN A 57 0.88 1.67 -2.33
CA GLN A 57 -0.27 1.83 -3.22
C GLN A 57 -1.55 2.11 -2.42
N GLY A 58 -2.41 2.98 -2.95
CA GLY A 58 -3.78 3.12 -2.47
C GLY A 58 -4.60 1.88 -2.83
N VAL A 59 -5.28 1.27 -1.87
CA VAL A 59 -6.08 0.06 -2.06
C VAL A 59 -7.47 0.19 -1.45
N PHE A 60 -8.48 -0.29 -2.18
CA PHE A 60 -9.80 -0.45 -1.62
C PHE A 60 -9.82 -1.61 -0.62
N ASP A 61 -10.54 -1.41 0.48
CA ASP A 61 -10.62 -2.40 1.54
C ASP A 61 -11.53 -3.60 1.25
N THR A 62 -12.19 -3.60 0.08
CA THR A 62 -13.13 -4.62 -0.36
C THR A 62 -12.50 -6.01 -0.40
N ASN A 63 -11.28 -6.14 -0.92
CA ASN A 63 -10.57 -7.42 -0.99
C ASN A 63 -10.32 -8.01 0.41
N ILE A 64 -10.04 -7.16 1.40
CA ILE A 64 -9.75 -7.60 2.76
C ILE A 64 -11.07 -7.88 3.51
N LYS A 65 -12.05 -6.98 3.42
CA LYS A 65 -13.38 -7.15 4.06
C LYS A 65 -14.13 -8.39 3.55
N ASN A 66 -13.95 -8.73 2.28
CA ASN A 66 -14.53 -9.92 1.66
C ASN A 66 -13.71 -11.19 1.92
N GLY A 67 -12.57 -11.09 2.60
CA GLY A 67 -11.71 -12.23 2.96
C GLY A 67 -10.87 -12.78 1.81
N LEU A 68 -10.75 -12.07 0.68
CA LEU A 68 -9.85 -12.44 -0.41
C LEU A 68 -8.39 -12.25 0.02
N TRP A 69 -8.12 -11.20 0.81
CA TRP A 69 -6.83 -10.96 1.45
C TRP A 69 -6.97 -11.24 2.94
N SER A 70 -6.23 -12.23 3.44
CA SER A 70 -6.31 -12.64 4.85
C SER A 70 -5.38 -11.79 5.70
N ILE A 71 -5.86 -11.32 6.86
CA ILE A 71 -5.00 -10.68 7.87
C ILE A 71 -4.22 -11.79 8.58
N LEU A 72 -2.87 -11.75 8.48
CA LEU A 72 -1.98 -12.72 9.12
C LEU A 72 -1.46 -12.24 10.46
N PHE A 73 -1.08 -10.96 10.53
CA PHE A 73 -0.45 -10.37 11.71
C PHE A 73 -0.92 -8.94 11.95
N HIS A 74 -0.54 -8.40 13.10
CA HIS A 74 -0.66 -6.98 13.41
C HIS A 74 0.67 -6.48 13.93
N LYS A 75 1.23 -5.45 13.28
CA LYS A 75 2.45 -4.76 13.70
C LYS A 75 2.16 -3.26 13.79
N PRO A 76 2.05 -2.66 14.99
CA PRO A 76 1.82 -1.23 15.13
C PRO A 76 3.04 -0.43 14.66
N PHE A 77 2.81 0.79 14.14
CA PHE A 77 3.89 1.71 13.79
C PHE A 77 4.48 2.35 15.05
N LEU A 78 5.73 2.81 14.99
CA LEU A 78 6.40 3.39 16.16
C LEU A 78 5.78 4.73 16.54
N ASN A 79 5.28 5.47 15.56
CA ASN A 79 4.65 6.76 15.74
C ASN A 79 3.66 7.04 14.59
N THR A 80 2.83 8.06 14.79
CA THR A 80 1.78 8.44 13.85
C THR A 80 2.31 8.95 12.51
N ASN A 81 3.57 9.39 12.42
CA ASN A 81 4.14 9.81 11.14
C ASN A 81 4.46 8.62 10.23
N GLU A 82 4.93 7.51 10.80
CA GLU A 82 5.22 6.27 10.07
C GLU A 82 3.96 5.52 9.62
N GLU A 83 2.80 5.83 10.20
CA GLU A 83 1.52 5.31 9.73
C GLU A 83 1.16 5.79 8.32
N TRP A 84 1.77 6.89 7.85
CA TRP A 84 1.52 7.44 6.53
C TRP A 84 2.46 6.83 5.48
N ALA A 85 1.93 6.58 4.29
CA ALA A 85 2.76 6.28 3.14
C ALA A 85 3.72 7.46 2.85
N PRO A 86 4.94 7.19 2.34
CA PRO A 86 5.85 8.24 1.94
C PRO A 86 5.27 9.05 0.77
N PRO A 87 5.72 10.30 0.57
CA PRO A 87 5.30 11.12 -0.57
C PRO A 87 5.37 10.34 -1.89
N GLN A 88 4.27 10.35 -2.64
CA GLN A 88 4.16 9.67 -3.93
C GLN A 88 4.18 10.68 -5.07
N TYR A 89 4.83 10.34 -6.18
CA TYR A 89 4.79 11.07 -7.44
C TYR A 89 4.29 10.12 -8.52
N MET A 90 3.28 10.54 -9.27
CA MET A 90 2.75 9.80 -10.41
C MET A 90 2.62 10.74 -11.60
N GLN A 91 3.28 10.38 -12.70
CA GLN A 91 3.25 11.10 -13.97
C GLN A 91 2.45 10.30 -14.99
N ASP A 92 1.63 10.99 -15.79
CA ASP A 92 0.96 10.35 -16.90
C ASP A 92 2.00 9.95 -17.97
N ILE A 93 1.94 8.67 -18.37
CA ILE A 93 2.86 8.09 -19.36
C ILE A 93 2.55 8.56 -20.79
N LEU A 94 1.31 8.98 -21.06
CA LEU A 94 0.86 9.50 -22.35
C LEU A 94 1.07 11.01 -22.45
N ASP A 95 1.03 11.71 -21.32
CA ASP A 95 1.24 13.15 -21.24
C ASP A 95 2.14 13.52 -20.05
N SER A 96 3.45 13.61 -20.29
CA SER A 96 4.43 13.96 -19.26
C SER A 96 4.20 15.34 -18.62
N SER A 97 3.35 16.19 -19.21
CA SER A 97 2.98 17.49 -18.65
C SER A 97 1.95 17.39 -17.52
N GLN A 98 1.32 16.23 -17.35
CA GLN A 98 0.33 15.93 -16.31
C GLN A 98 0.95 15.03 -15.25
N TYR A 99 0.90 15.50 -14.00
CA TYR A 99 1.35 14.70 -12.87
C TYR A 99 0.59 15.04 -11.59
N SER A 100 0.70 14.13 -10.63
CA SER A 100 0.17 14.27 -9.29
C SER A 100 1.24 13.99 -8.24
N ILE A 101 1.24 14.76 -7.17
CA ILE A 101 2.04 14.53 -5.96
C ILE A 101 1.08 14.31 -4.80
N THR A 102 1.29 13.25 -4.02
CA THR A 102 0.47 12.95 -2.84
C THR A 102 1.32 12.98 -1.57
N ILE A 103 0.93 13.80 -0.59
CA ILE A 103 1.60 13.93 0.71
C ILE A 103 0.55 13.91 1.82
N LYS A 104 0.53 12.86 2.66
CA LYS A 104 -0.34 12.75 3.85
C LYS A 104 -1.78 13.24 3.56
N GLU A 105 -2.51 12.54 2.68
CA GLU A 105 -3.86 12.89 2.13
C GLU A 105 -3.93 14.08 1.16
N LYS A 106 -2.92 14.95 1.06
CA LYS A 106 -2.96 16.10 0.14
C LYS A 106 -2.54 15.71 -1.26
N LEU A 107 -3.46 15.84 -2.21
CA LEU A 107 -3.21 15.70 -3.63
C LEU A 107 -2.90 17.07 -4.26
N PHE A 108 -1.77 17.15 -4.94
CA PHE A 108 -1.35 18.31 -5.73
C PHE A 108 -1.35 17.92 -7.19
N LEU A 109 -2.21 18.55 -7.98
CA LEU A 109 -2.30 18.36 -9.44
C LEU A 109 -1.60 19.52 -10.12
N GLN A 110 -0.71 19.24 -11.06
CA GLN A 110 -0.18 20.25 -11.98
C GLN A 110 -0.37 19.80 -13.42
N GLN A 111 -0.89 20.74 -14.21
CA GLN A 111 -0.92 20.67 -15.66
C GLN A 111 -0.03 21.79 -16.15
N ASN A 112 1.10 21.48 -16.80
CA ASN A 112 1.84 22.52 -17.49
C ASN A 112 0.98 23.01 -18.65
N LYS A 113 0.44 24.24 -18.54
CA LYS A 113 -0.15 24.92 -19.70
C LYS A 113 0.96 25.03 -20.74
N LYS A 114 0.81 24.36 -21.89
CA LYS A 114 1.67 24.61 -23.06
C LYS A 114 1.71 26.13 -23.30
N PRO A 115 2.88 26.73 -23.62
CA PRO A 115 2.92 28.10 -24.08
C PRO A 115 1.97 28.21 -25.27
N LEU A 116 1.09 29.21 -25.29
CA LEU A 116 0.40 29.58 -26.52
C LEU A 116 1.48 30.07 -27.49
N GLU A 117 1.70 29.32 -28.57
CA GLU A 117 2.45 29.78 -29.75
C GLU A 117 1.68 30.87 -30.50
#